data_AF-A0A8T4ZBJ3-F1
#
_entry.id   AF-A0A8T4ZBJ3-F1
#
_cell.length_a   1.000
_cell.length_b   1.000
_cell.length_c   1.000
_cell.angle_alpha   90.00
_cell.angle_beta   90.00
_cell.angle_gamma   90.00
#
_symmetry.space_group_name_H-M   'P 1'
#
loop_
_entity.id
_entity.type
_entity.pdbx_description
1 polymer ?
#
loop_
_entity_poly.entity_id
_entity_poly.type
_entity_poly.pdbx_seq_one_letter_code
_entity_poly.pdbx_strand_id
1 'polypeptide(L)' 'MGKSVLFSLAKGLIYGSVIGMIFATVVYVLSTAVYSLGFLNVSPTALAAIVFGAGMVSGVAKEYADWLDQQQ' A
#
# COMPACT_ATOMS: atom_id res chain seq x y z
N MET A 1 -2.34 23.21 -18.53
CA MET A 1 -2.41 23.43 -17.07
C MET A 1 -1.95 22.16 -16.38
N GLY A 2 -0.76 22.17 -15.77
CA GLY A 2 -0.26 21.00 -15.03
C GLY A 2 -1.20 20.64 -13.88
N LYS A 3 -1.41 19.35 -13.64
CA LYS A 3 -2.19 18.90 -12.47
C LYS A 3 -1.50 19.38 -11.19
N SER A 4 -2.30 19.79 -10.21
CA SER A 4 -1.77 20.15 -8.89
C SER A 4 -1.07 18.94 -8.27
N VAL A 5 0.14 19.14 -7.72
CA VAL A 5 0.87 18.07 -7.00
C VAL A 5 0.01 17.48 -5.88
N LEU A 6 -0.77 18.31 -5.18
CA LEU A 6 -1.66 17.87 -4.12
C LEU A 6 -2.73 16.89 -4.63
N PHE A 7 -3.26 17.14 -5.84
CA PHE A 7 -4.22 16.25 -6.47
C PHE A 7 -3.59 14.91 -6.83
N SER A 8 -2.38 14.91 -7.40
CA SER A 8 -1.64 13.67 -7.73
C SER A 8 -1.33 12.84 -6.49
N LEU A 9 -0.87 13.48 -5.40
CA LEU A 9 -0.58 12.79 -4.15
C LEU A 9 -1.85 12.23 -3.49
N ALA A 10 -2.94 13.00 -3.45
CA ALA A 10 -4.22 12.53 -2.90
C ALA A 10 -4.78 11.35 -3.71
N LYS A 11 -4.70 11.41 -5.04
CA LYS A 11 -5.04 10.31 -5.93
C LYS A 11 -4.21 9.07 -5.62
N GLY A 12 -2.89 9.22 -5.50
CA GLY A 12 -1.96 8.13 -5.17
C GLY A 12 -2.24 7.49 -3.82
N LEU A 13 -2.57 8.30 -2.80
CA LEU A 13 -2.95 7.81 -1.48
C LEU A 13 -4.21 6.96 -1.54
N ILE A 14 -5.25 7.40 -2.25
CA ILE A 14 -6.51 6.65 -2.37
C ILE A 14 -6.28 5.32 -3.09
N TYR A 15 -5.61 5.33 -4.24
CA TYR A 15 -5.31 4.09 -4.97
C TYR A 15 -4.39 3.15 -4.18
N GLY A 16 -3.33 3.69 -3.58
CA GLY A 16 -2.41 2.93 -2.75
C GLY A 16 -3.10 2.31 -1.53
N SER A 17 -4.04 3.02 -0.92
CA SER A 17 -4.83 2.52 0.20
C SER A 17 -5.74 1.36 -0.20
N VAL A 18 -6.45 1.49 -1.34
CA VAL A 18 -7.34 0.43 -1.84
C VAL A 18 -6.55 -0.82 -2.20
N ILE A 19 -5.48 -0.68 -2.99
CA ILE A 19 -4.62 -1.81 -3.39
C ILE A 19 -3.96 -2.43 -2.14
N GLY A 20 -3.39 -1.58 -1.27
CA GLY A 20 -2.79 -2.01 -0.01
C GLY A 20 -3.76 -2.79 0.86
N MET A 21 -5.02 -2.38 0.95
CA MET A 21 -6.05 -3.07 1.73
C MET A 21 -6.38 -4.46 1.18
N ILE A 22 -6.48 -4.59 -0.15
CA ILE A 22 -6.71 -5.89 -0.81
C ILE A 22 -5.57 -6.85 -0.48
N PHE A 23 -4.32 -6.45 -0.70
CA PHE A 23 -3.17 -7.29 -0.42
C PHE A 23 -2.97 -7.57 1.07
N ALA A 24 -3.17 -6.57 1.94
CA ALA A 24 -3.09 -6.73 3.39
C ALA A 24 -4.12 -7.76 3.89
N THR A 25 -5.32 -7.76 3.34
CA THR A 25 -6.36 -8.75 3.68
C THR A 25 -5.92 -10.17 3.30
N VAL A 26 -5.40 -10.36 2.09
CA VAL A 26 -4.89 -11.66 1.64
C VAL A 26 -3.74 -12.14 2.53
N VAL A 27 -2.78 -11.26 2.82
CA VAL A 27 -1.64 -11.58 3.69
C VAL A 27 -2.09 -11.87 5.11
N TYR A 28 -3.06 -11.15 5.64
CA TYR A 28 -3.63 -11.42 6.97
C TYR A 28 -4.23 -12.83 7.06
N VAL A 29 -5.06 -13.21 6.08
CA VAL A 29 -5.70 -14.54 6.07
C VAL A 29 -4.65 -15.65 5.99
N LEU A 30 -3.68 -15.53 5.06
CA LEU A 30 -2.62 -16.51 4.90
C LEU A 30 -1.72 -16.60 6.13
N SER A 31 -1.28 -15.45 6.67
CA SER A 31 -0.42 -15.42 7.85
C SER A 31 -1.13 -15.92 9.10
N THR A 32 -2.45 -15.71 9.23
CA THR A 32 -3.24 -16.27 10.34
C THR A 32 -3.22 -17.80 10.32
N ALA A 33 -3.38 -18.40 9.15
CA ALA A 33 -3.31 -19.86 9.00
C ALA A 33 -1.91 -20.41 9.32
N VAL A 34 -0.85 -19.72 8.89
CA VAL A 34 0.53 -20.16 9.16
C VAL A 34 0.94 -19.91 10.62
N TYR A 35 0.47 -18.82 11.23
CA TYR A 35 0.69 -18.49 12.63
C TYR A 35 0.02 -19.49 13.58
N SER A 36 -1.20 -19.93 13.27
CA SER A 36 -1.91 -20.94 14.09
C SER A 36 -1.24 -22.31 14.06
N LEU A 37 -0.48 -22.60 13.01
CA LEU A 37 0.34 -23.82 12.88
C LEU A 37 1.71 -23.71 13.59
N GLY A 38 2.04 -22.54 14.17
CA GLY A 38 3.28 -22.31 14.92
C GLY A 38 4.51 -22.06 14.05
N PHE A 39 4.34 -21.82 12.74
CA PHE A 39 5.45 -21.55 11.82
C PHE A 39 5.88 -20.07 11.77
N LEU A 40 5.09 -19.17 12.35
CA LEU A 40 5.38 -17.73 12.38
C LEU A 40 5.46 -17.22 13.83
N ASN A 41 6.50 -16.42 14.10
CA ASN A 41 6.67 -15.70 15.37
C ASN A 41 6.24 -14.23 15.29
N VAL A 42 5.72 -13.79 14.14
CA VAL A 42 5.24 -12.43 13.90
C VAL A 42 3.73 -12.45 13.82
N SER A 43 3.07 -11.47 14.44
CA SER A 43 1.62 -11.43 14.41
C SER A 43 1.09 -11.20 12.97
N PRO A 44 0.02 -11.90 12.56
CA PRO A 44 -0.63 -11.68 11.27
C PRO A 44 -1.00 -10.21 11.02
N THR A 45 -1.45 -9.51 12.06
CA THR A 45 -1.80 -8.08 12.01
C THR A 45 -0.60 -7.21 11.66
N ALA A 46 0.59 -7.50 12.20
CA ALA A 46 1.80 -6.73 11.89
C ALA A 46 2.20 -6.90 10.41
N LEU A 47 2.15 -8.13 9.89
CA LEU A 47 2.43 -8.41 8.49
C LEU A 47 1.43 -7.70 7.56
N ALA A 48 0.14 -7.77 7.88
CA ALA A 48 -0.89 -7.07 7.13
C ALA A 48 -0.69 -5.55 7.15
N ALA A 49 -0.34 -4.97 8.30
CA ALA A 49 -0.07 -3.54 8.43
C ALA A 49 1.13 -3.08 7.59
N ILE A 50 2.21 -3.87 7.54
CA ILE A 50 3.38 -3.58 6.69
C ILE A 50 2.97 -3.57 5.21
N VAL A 51 2.21 -4.56 4.78
CA VAL A 51 1.75 -4.67 3.38
C VAL A 51 0.82 -3.51 3.02
N PHE A 52 -0.09 -3.14 3.92
CA PHE A 52 -0.94 -1.97 3.74
C PHE A 52 -0.12 -0.69 3.59
N GLY A 53 0.83 -0.46 4.50
CA GLY A 53 1.72 0.70 4.46
C GLY A 53 2.54 0.75 3.18
N ALA A 54 3.09 -0.38 2.73
CA ALA A 54 3.81 -0.47 1.47
C ALA A 54 2.92 -0.10 0.26
N GLY A 55 1.66 -0.54 0.26
CA GLY A 55 0.68 -0.19 -0.78
C GLY A 55 0.40 1.31 -0.83
N MET A 56 0.18 1.96 0.32
CA MET A 56 -0.03 3.41 0.40
C MET A 56 1.17 4.19 -0.13
N VAL A 57 2.38 3.87 0.35
CA VAL A 57 3.61 4.55 -0.05
C VAL A 57 3.86 4.36 -1.55
N SER A 58 3.65 3.15 -2.06
CA SER A 58 3.83 2.86 -3.49
C SER A 58 2.85 3.65 -4.37
N GLY A 59 1.58 3.76 -3.95
CA GLY A 59 0.57 4.53 -4.68
C GLY A 59 0.91 6.03 -4.75
N VAL A 60 1.34 6.61 -3.63
CA VAL A 60 1.80 8.01 -3.58
C VAL A 60 3.05 8.21 -4.42
N ALA A 61 4.05 7.33 -4.29
CA ALA A 61 5.30 7.42 -5.03
C ALA A 61 5.08 7.37 -6.55
N LYS A 62 4.20 6.47 -7.01
CA LYS A 62 3.84 6.33 -8.43
C LYS A 62 3.21 7.61 -8.99
N GLU A 63 2.19 8.16 -8.33
CA GLU A 63 1.52 9.36 -8.84
C GLU A 63 2.38 10.63 -8.69
N TYR A 64 3.31 10.65 -7.73
CA TYR A 64 4.31 11.71 -7.64
C TYR A 64 5.31 11.65 -8.80
N ALA A 65 5.79 10.46 -9.16
CA ALA A 65 6.66 10.26 -10.32
C ALA A 65 5.96 10.70 -11.62
N ASP A 66 4.72 10.25 -11.84
CA ASP A 66 3.91 10.66 -13.01
C ASP A 66 3.72 12.19 -13.09
N TRP A 67 3.64 12.88 -11.94
CA TRP A 67 3.54 14.33 -11.89
C TRP A 67 4.87 15.01 -12.26
N LEU A 68 6.01 14.52 -11.77
CA LEU A 68 7.33 15.03 -12.11
C LEU A 68 7.58 14.96 -13.62
N ASP A 69 7.22 13.83 -14.24
CA ASP A 69 7.36 13.62 -15.69
C ASP A 69 6.48 14.57 -16.51
N GLN A 70 5.38 15.06 -15.94
CA GLN A 70 4.49 16.06 -16.59
C GLN A 70 4.99 17.51 -16.43
N GLN A 71 5.99 17.76 -15.59
CA GLN A 71 6.59 19.10 -15.42
C GLN A 71 7.81 19.31 -16.32
N GLN A 72 8.35 18.24 -16.90
CA GLN A 72 9.47 18.26 -17.85
C GLN A 72 8.97 18.45 -19.29
#